data_AF-A0A4S0N0G8-F1
#
_entry.id   AF-A0A4S0N0G8-F1
#
_cell.length_a   1.000
_cell.length_b   1.000
_cell.length_c   1.000
_cell.angle_alpha   90.00
_cell.angle_beta   90.00
_cell.angle_gamma   90.00
#
_symmetry.space_group_name_H-M   'P 1'
#
loop_
_entity.id
_entity.type
_entity.pdbx_description
1 polymer ?
#
loop_
_entity_poly.entity_id
_entity_poly.type
_entity_poly.pdbx_seq_one_letter_code
_entity_poly.pdbx_strand_id
1 'polypeptide(L)'
;DIVVLDEATSALDEKSQDQMMETVIRELPKVTIISVAHRAEVEAFHSRKITLERHKGGAKLVSDVELVPRRGKRSLIKRALWGSGTRDREPG
;
A
#
# COMPACT_ATOMS: atom_id res chain seq x y z
N ASP A 1 3.13 17.74 1.85
CA ASP A 1 2.98 17.30 3.26
C ASP A 1 3.66 15.96 3.46
N ILE A 2 4.22 15.75 4.66
CA ILE A 2 4.94 14.52 5.03
C ILE A 2 4.38 14.02 6.37
N VAL A 3 4.16 12.72 6.47
CA VAL A 3 3.86 12.01 7.73
C VAL A 3 4.97 11.01 7.99
N VAL A 4 5.49 11.02 9.21
CA VAL A 4 6.51 10.07 9.69
C VAL A 4 5.88 9.16 10.73
N LEU A 5 6.00 7.85 10.51
CA LEU A 5 5.50 6.80 11.39
C LEU A 5 6.69 6.04 11.97
N ASP A 6 7.08 6.36 13.20
CA ASP A 6 8.20 5.70 13.87
C ASP A 6 7.67 4.56 14.75
N GLU A 7 7.90 3.30 14.33
CA GLU A 7 7.44 2.09 15.00
C GLU A 7 5.93 2.07 15.35
N ALA A 8 5.12 2.84 14.62
CA ALA A 8 3.71 3.08 14.93
C ALA A 8 2.83 1.81 14.91
N THR A 9 3.31 0.74 14.26
CA THR A 9 2.60 -0.54 14.13
C THR A 9 3.19 -1.66 14.99
N SER A 10 4.22 -1.38 15.79
CA SER A 10 4.95 -2.37 16.61
C SER A 10 4.08 -3.10 17.63
N ALA A 11 3.07 -2.41 18.18
CA ALA A 11 2.14 -2.96 19.17
C ALA A 11 0.90 -3.62 18.55
N LEU A 12 0.75 -3.59 17.22
CA LEU A 12 -0.41 -4.11 16.52
C LEU A 12 -0.17 -5.54 16.05
N ASP A 13 -1.21 -6.37 16.13
CA ASP A 13 -1.25 -7.61 15.37
C ASP A 13 -1.27 -7.31 13.86
N GLU A 14 -0.97 -8.32 13.04
CA GLU A 14 -0.87 -8.18 11.58
C GLU A 14 -2.12 -7.56 10.94
N LYS A 15 -3.32 -7.97 11.37
CA LYS A 15 -4.56 -7.47 10.78
C LYS A 15 -4.81 -6.03 11.16
N SER A 16 -4.57 -5.66 12.42
CA SER A 16 -4.73 -4.28 12.89
C SER A 16 -3.73 -3.34 12.21
N GLN A 17 -2.50 -3.80 11.97
CA GLN A 17 -1.50 -3.09 11.19
C GLN A 17 -1.99 -2.79 9.77
N ASP A 18 -2.49 -3.80 9.06
CA ASP A 18 -3.00 -3.64 7.69
C ASP A 18 -4.13 -2.61 7.64
N GLN A 19 -5.09 -2.70 8.57
CA GLN A 19 -6.22 -1.76 8.64
C GLN A 19 -5.77 -0.32 8.89
N MET A 20 -4.77 -0.13 9.75
CA MET A 20 -4.19 1.18 10.04
C MET A 20 -3.51 1.75 8.80
N MET A 21 -2.63 0.97 8.13
CA MET A 21 -1.93 1.41 6.93
C MET A 21 -2.88 1.68 5.75
N GLU A 22 -3.87 0.82 5.52
CA GLU A 22 -4.91 1.03 4.50
C GLU A 22 -5.69 2.33 4.76
N THR A 23 -6.00 2.63 6.02
CA THR A 23 -6.71 3.84 6.40
C THR A 23 -5.84 5.08 6.17
N VAL A 24 -4.58 5.08 6.64
CA VAL A 24 -3.67 6.21 6.45
C VAL A 24 -3.50 6.53 4.96
N ILE A 25 -3.27 5.52 4.11
CA ILE A 25 -3.10 5.71 2.66
C ILE A 25 -4.39 6.25 2.01
N ARG A 26 -5.55 5.76 2.43
CA ARG A 26 -6.84 6.19 1.88
C ARG A 26 -7.17 7.63 2.26
N GLU A 27 -6.97 8.01 3.52
CA GLU A 27 -7.33 9.35 4.00
C GLU A 27 -6.29 10.40 3.58
N LEU A 28 -5.04 10.00 3.33
CA LEU A 28 -3.93 10.90 2.96
C LEU A 28 -3.32 10.58 1.57
N PRO A 29 -4.10 10.56 0.48
CA PRO A 29 -3.65 10.06 -0.82
C PRO A 29 -2.59 10.93 -1.52
N LYS A 30 -2.36 12.16 -1.03
CA LYS A 30 -1.40 13.13 -1.60
C LYS A 30 -0.20 13.41 -0.70
N VAL A 31 -0.10 12.71 0.43
CA VAL A 31 0.92 12.92 1.45
C VAL A 31 2.03 11.88 1.27
N THR A 32 3.28 12.29 1.48
CA THR A 32 4.38 11.34 1.54
C THR A 32 4.42 10.69 2.91
N ILE A 33 4.31 9.36 2.96
CA ILE A 33 4.39 8.57 4.19
C ILE A 33 5.79 7.97 4.28
N ILE A 34 6.46 8.18 5.42
CA ILE A 34 7.74 7.56 5.75
C ILE A 34 7.53 6.73 7.00
N SER A 35 7.69 5.41 6.93
CA SER A 35 7.57 4.53 8.10
C SER A 35 8.89 3.85 8.46
N VAL A 36 9.17 3.76 9.76
CA VAL A 36 10.19 2.87 10.34
C VAL A 36 9.48 1.65 10.89
N ALA A 37 9.77 0.47 10.33
CA ALA A 37 9.12 -0.78 10.70
C ALA A 37 10.11 -1.94 10.77
N HIS A 38 9.91 -2.83 11.73
CA HIS A 38 10.68 -4.08 11.89
C HIS A 38 10.07 -5.25 11.12
N ARG A 39 8.84 -5.09 10.62
CA ARG A 39 8.01 -6.12 9.98
C ARG A 39 7.98 -5.92 8.47
N ALA A 40 8.34 -6.95 7.71
CA ALA A 40 8.39 -6.92 6.25
C ALA A 40 7.00 -6.73 5.60
N GLU A 41 5.93 -7.05 6.33
CA GLU A 41 4.54 -6.89 5.92
C GLU A 41 4.20 -5.42 5.61
N VAL A 42 4.84 -4.47 6.31
CA VAL A 42 4.65 -3.02 6.07
C VAL A 42 5.17 -2.58 4.70
N GLU A 43 6.12 -3.33 4.12
CA GLU A 43 6.69 -3.04 2.80
C GLU A 43 5.61 -3.07 1.70
N ALA A 44 4.57 -3.90 1.86
CA ALA A 44 3.48 -4.01 0.88
C ALA A 44 2.70 -2.69 0.65
N PHE A 45 2.80 -1.77 1.61
CA PHE A 45 2.13 -0.46 1.60
C PHE A 45 3.02 0.68 1.08
N HIS A 46 4.28 0.40 0.74
CA HIS A 46 5.27 1.39 0.33
C HIS A 46 5.77 1.15 -1.10
N SER A 47 6.16 2.23 -1.78
CA SER A 47 6.72 2.17 -3.15
C SER A 47 8.24 2.02 -3.18
N ARG A 48 8.92 2.22 -2.04
CA ARG A 48 10.38 2.22 -1.93
C ARG A 48 10.77 1.78 -0.54
N LYS A 49 11.87 1.03 -0.44
CA LYS A 49 12.48 0.62 0.83
C LYS A 49 13.94 1.05 0.86
N ILE A 50 14.32 1.65 1.97
CA ILE A 50 15.68 2.09 2.26
C ILE A 50 16.20 1.28 3.45
N THR A 51 17.40 0.73 3.34
CA THR A 51 18.07 0.02 4.44
C THR A 51 19.34 0.77 4.83
N LEU A 52 19.45 1.03 6.13
CA LEU A 52 20.61 1.67 6.74
C LEU A 52 21.34 0.68 7.65
N GLU A 53 22.67 0.65 7.60
CA GLU A 53 23.52 -0.14 8.49
C GLU A 53 24.39 0.76 9.36
N ARG A 54 24.67 0.33 10.59
CA ARG A 54 25.56 1.06 11.51
C ARG A 54 27.02 0.75 11.18
N HIS A 55 27.79 1.78 10.85
CA HIS A 55 29.26 1.73 10.72
C HIS A 55 29.94 2.58 11.79
N LYS A 56 31.28 2.49 11.88
CA LYS A 56 32.11 3.24 12.83
C LYS A 56 31.89 4.77 12.81
N GLY A 57 31.34 5.31 11.73
CA GLY A 57 31.02 6.75 11.56
C GLY A 57 29.54 7.10 11.54
N GLY A 58 28.62 6.16 11.81
CA GLY A 58 27.17 6.39 11.79
C GLY A 58 26.41 5.46 10.86
N ALA A 59 25.13 5.76 10.65
CA ALA A 59 24.28 5.00 9.74
C ALA A 59 24.69 5.26 8.28
N LYS A 60 24.84 4.20 7.49
CA LYS A 60 25.16 4.25 6.06
C LYS A 60 24.03 3.61 5.27
N LEU A 61 23.65 4.27 4.17
CA LEU A 61 22.76 3.67 3.18
C LEU A 61 23.44 2.47 2.52
N VAL A 62 22.84 1.29 2.66
CA VAL A 62 23.35 0.05 2.06
C VAL A 62 22.41 -0.54 1.02
N SER A 63 21.12 -0.20 1.08
CA SER A 63 20.14 -0.61 0.09
C SER A 63 19.09 0.47 -0.12
N ASP A 64 18.67 0.60 -1.36
CA ASP A 64 17.62 1.49 -1.79
C ASP A 64 16.92 0.85 -2.99
N VAL A 65 15.72 0.32 -2.73
CA VAL A 65 14.98 -0.47 -3.72
C VAL A 65 13.60 0.12 -3.94
N GLU A 66 13.22 0.28 -5.19
CA GLU A 66 11.83 0.49 -5.54
C GLU A 66 11.07 -0.83 -5.34
N LEU A 67 10.03 -0.77 -4.51
CA LEU A 67 9.14 -1.89 -4.30
C LEU A 67 8.11 -1.86 -5.41
N VAL A 68 8.12 -2.86 -6.29
CA VAL A 68 7.03 -3.06 -7.23
C VAL A 68 5.77 -3.28 -6.39
N PRO A 69 4.74 -2.42 -6.50
CA PRO A 69 3.55 -2.60 -5.70
C PRO A 69 2.98 -3.98 -6.01
N ARG A 70 2.94 -4.85 -4.99
CA ARG A 70 2.08 -6.02 -5.04
C ARG A 70 0.68 -5.47 -5.05
N ARG A 71 0.17 -5.20 -6.25
CA ARG A 71 -1.20 -4.78 -6.49
C ARG A 71 -2.06 -5.87 -5.88
N GLY A 72 -2.50 -5.66 -4.64
CA GLY A 72 -3.44 -6.50 -3.95
C GLY A 72 -4.58 -6.73 -4.93
N LYS A 73 -4.84 -8.00 -5.25
CA LYS A 73 -5.93 -8.40 -6.14
C LYS A 73 -7.26 -7.98 -5.50
N ARG A 74 -7.64 -6.73 -5.73
CA ARG A 74 -9.00 -6.20 -5.61
C ARG A 74 -9.31 -5.34 -6.82
N SER A 75 -8.95 -5.85 -8.02
CA SER A 75 -9.65 -5.48 -9.24
C SER A 75 -11.10 -5.96 -9.09
N LEU A 76 -11.92 -5.13 -8.46
CA LEU A 76 -13.35 -5.15 -8.64
C LEU A 76 -13.57 -5.12 -10.15
N ILE A 77 -14.11 -6.21 -10.69
CA ILE A 77 -14.72 -6.23 -12.01
C ILE A 77 -15.84 -5.17 -11.96
N LYS A 78 -15.51 -3.91 -12.27
CA LYS A 78 -16.48 -2.85 -12.59
C LYS A 78 -16.82 -2.91 -14.08
N ARG A 79 -17.11 -4.10 -14.60
CA ARG A 79 -17.57 -4.33 -15.99
C ARG A 79 -18.61 -5.43 -16.13
N ALA A 80 -19.51 -5.57 -15.16
CA ALA A 80 -20.74 -6.35 -15.30
C ALA A 80 -22.00 -5.58 -14.85
N LEU A 81 -21.94 -4.24 -14.88
CA LEU A 81 -23.12 -3.37 -14.89
C LEU A 81 -23.37 -2.90 -16.32
N TRP A 82 -23.72 -3.83 -17.20
CA TRP A 82 -24.51 -3.53 -18.38
C TRP A 82 -25.51 -4.67 -18.61
N GLY A 83 -26.73 -4.43 -18.13
CA GLY A 83 -27.97 -4.73 -18.84
C GLY A 83 -28.27 -6.19 -19.15
N SER A 84 -29.02 -6.82 -18.25
CA SER A 84 -29.89 -7.94 -18.57
C SER A 84 -31.20 -7.47 -19.24
N GLY A 85 -31.62 -8.16 -20.32
CA GLY A 85 -32.99 -8.21 -20.85
C GLY A 85 -33.32 -7.12 -21.88
N THR A 86 -34.05 -7.32 -22.97
CA THR A 86 -34.94 -8.41 -23.43
C THR A 86 -35.16 -8.26 -24.95
N ARG A 87 -35.75 -9.32 -25.53
CA ARG A 87 -36.11 -9.60 -26.93
C ARG A 87 -36.99 -8.57 -27.66
N ASP A 88 -37.07 -8.83 -28.98
CA ASP A 88 -38.16 -8.56 -29.94
C ASP A 88 -38.17 -7.21 -30.71
N ARG A 89 -37.79 -7.26 -31.99
CA ARG A 89 -38.70 -7.31 -33.18
C ARG A 89 -37.95 -6.98 -34.48
N GLU A 90 -38.14 -7.81 -35.50
CA GLU A 90 -37.89 -7.51 -36.92
C GLU A 90 -38.74 -6.34 -37.41
N PRO A 91 -38.29 -5.66 -38.48
CA PRO A 91 -39.24 -5.24 -39.50
C PRO A 91 -38.76 -5.55 -40.93
N GLY A 92 -39.69 -6.05 -41.75
CA GLY A 92 -39.69 -5.88 -43.21
C GLY A 92 -39.32 -7.09 -44.03
#